data_AF-A0A1V5BUC6-F1
#
_entry.id   AF-A0A1V5BUC6-F1
#
_cell.length_a   1.000
_cell.length_b   1.000
_cell.length_c   1.000
_cell.angle_alpha   90.00
_cell.angle_beta   90.00
_cell.angle_gamma   90.00
#
_symmetry.space_group_name_H-M   'P 1'
#
loop_
_entity.id
_entity.type
_entity.pdbx_description
1 polymer ?
#
loop_
_entity_poly.entity_id
_entity_poly.type
_entity_poly.pdbx_seq_one_letter_code
_entity_poly.pdbx_strand_id
1 'polypeptide(L)' 'MTVITGMTPNGQITIPRSIMKLLDLKGDSEVSIEIVNGAVVLEKVEEMVENKEDGLIFKAG' A
#
# COMPACT_ATOMS: atom_id res chain seq x y z
N MET A 1 -11.94 14.68 -8.66
CA MET A 1 -11.60 15.68 -7.62
C MET A 1 -10.08 15.77 -7.58
N THR A 2 -9.51 16.95 -7.84
CA THR A 2 -8.06 17.15 -7.82
C THR A 2 -7.67 17.74 -6.47
N VAL A 3 -6.74 17.10 -5.76
CA VAL A 3 -6.22 17.60 -4.48
C VAL A 3 -4.78 18.03 -4.68
N ILE A 4 -4.48 19.28 -4.33
CA ILE A 4 -3.11 19.80 -4.37
C ILE A 4 -2.46 19.51 -3.02
N THR A 5 -1.38 18.75 -3.03
CA THR A 5 -0.60 18.41 -1.83
C THR A 5 0.83 18.92 -1.99
N GLY A 6 1.38 19.53 -0.94
CA GLY A 6 2.79 19.92 -0.93
C GLY A 6 3.71 18.74 -0.62
N MET A 7 4.92 18.76 -1.19
CA MET A 7 6.01 17.89 -0.76
C MET A 7 6.77 18.59 0.37
N THR A 8 7.06 17.84 1.44
CA THR A 8 7.91 18.33 2.53
C THR A 8 9.37 18.44 2.06
N PRO A 9 10.24 19.20 2.76
CA PRO A 9 11.67 19.28 2.43
C PRO A 9 12.40 17.93 2.44
N ASN A 10 11.84 16.94 3.15
CA ASN A 10 12.38 15.58 3.24
C ASN A 10 11.87 14.66 2.12
N GLY A 11 11.17 15.20 1.11
CA GLY A 11 10.64 14.41 0.00
C GLY A 11 9.36 13.64 0.32
N GLN A 12 8.74 13.86 1.49
CA GLN A 12 7.49 13.18 1.85
C GLN A 12 6.28 13.92 1.30
N ILE A 13 5.31 13.19 0.76
CA ILE A 13 4.03 13.71 0.28
C ILE A 13 2.92 13.22 1.21
N THR A 14 2.08 14.12 1.71
CA THR A 14 0.93 13.74 2.54
C THR A 14 -0.23 13.28 1.67
N ILE A 15 -0.64 12.02 1.84
CA ILE A 15 -1.87 11.51 1.21
C ILE A 15 -3.08 11.98 2.04
N PRO A 16 -4.05 12.70 1.45
CA PRO A 16 -5.26 13.12 2.14
C PRO A 16 -6.03 11.93 2.72
N ARG A 17 -6.55 12.08 3.95
CA ARG A 17 -7.33 11.03 4.62
C ARG A 17 -8.53 10.53 3.82
N SER A 18 -9.13 11.37 2.98
CA SER A 18 -10.22 10.97 2.08
C SER A 18 -9.77 9.94 1.04
N ILE A 19 -8.58 10.12 0.46
CA ILE A 19 -7.99 9.17 -0.51
C ILE A 19 -7.58 7.88 0.21
N MET A 20 -6.98 7.98 1.40
CA MET A 20 -6.63 6.80 2.20
C MET A 20 -7.87 5.93 2.48
N LYS A 21 -8.99 6.54 2.90
CA LYS A 21 -10.24 5.82 3.14
C LYS A 21 -10.83 5.20 1.87
N LEU A 22 -10.72 5.90 0.74
CA LEU A 22 -11.24 5.42 -0.53
C LEU A 22 -10.49 4.18 -1.04
N LEU A 23 -9.18 4.15 -0.86
CA LEU A 23 -8.28 3.08 -1.32
C LEU A 23 -7.97 2.04 -0.23
N ASP A 24 -8.60 2.16 0.94
CA ASP A 24 -8.30 1.36 2.14
C ASP A 24 -6.79 1.27 2.42
N LEU A 25 -6.11 2.43 2.40
CA LEU A 25 -4.72 2.58 2.80
C LEU A 25 -4.63 2.85 4.30
N LYS A 26 -3.82 2.05 4.99
CA LYS A 26 -3.46 2.20 6.41
C LYS A 26 -2.05 2.78 6.53
N GLY A 27 -1.64 3.16 7.74
CA GLY A 27 -0.35 3.81 7.98
C GLY A 27 0.87 2.92 7.67
N ASP A 28 0.65 1.62 7.62
CA ASP A 28 1.62 0.55 7.36
C ASP A 28 1.40 -0.15 6.01
N SER A 29 0.49 0.36 5.17
CA SER A 29 0.24 -0.24 3.86
C SER A 29 1.45 -0.09 2.93
N GLU A 30 1.83 -1.19 2.31
CA GLU A 30 2.85 -1.20 1.27
C GLU A 30 2.27 -0.61 -0.03
N VAL A 31 3.08 0.23 -0.67
CA VAL A 31 2.73 0.90 -1.93
C VAL A 31 3.91 0.79 -2.90
N SER A 32 3.62 0.43 -4.15
CA SER A 32 4.59 0.57 -5.24
C SER A 32 4.58 2.02 -5.72
N ILE A 33 5.75 2.51 -6.13
CA ILE A 33 5.91 3.88 -6.64
C ILE A 33 6.58 3.79 -8.00
N GLU A 34 5.92 4.33 -9.02
CA GLU A 34 6.41 4.34 -10.40
C GLU A 34 6.33 5.75 -11.01
N ILE A 35 7.20 6.02 -11.99
CA ILE A 35 7.13 7.25 -12.79
C ILE A 35 6.59 6.90 -14.17
N VAL A 36 5.40 7.40 -14.48
CA VAL A 36 4.71 7.16 -15.76
C VAL A 36 4.43 8.51 -16.41
N ASN A 37 5.01 8.76 -17.60
CA ASN A 37 4.82 9.99 -18.36
C ASN A 37 5.08 11.27 -17.55
N GLY A 38 6.09 11.25 -16.67
CA GLY A 38 6.44 12.38 -15.80
C GLY A 38 5.53 12.58 -14.59
N ALA A 39 4.54 11.71 -14.38
CA ALA A 39 3.74 11.65 -13.17
C ALA A 39 4.22 10.54 -12.24
N VAL A 40 4.16 10.78 -10.92
CA VAL A 40 4.37 9.73 -9.92
C VAL A 40 3.05 9.02 -9.69
N VAL A 41 3.04 7.72 -9.90
CA VAL A 41 1.90 6.83 -9.67
C VAL A 41 2.21 6.00 -8.43
N LEU A 42 1.27 5.99 -7.48
CA LEU A 42 1.32 5.10 -6.31
C LEU A 42 0.22 4.06 -6.46
N GLU A 43 0.57 2.79 -6.32
CA GLU A 43 -0.36 1.67 -6.36
C GLU A 43 -0.27 0.86 -5.07
N LYS A 44 -1.42 0.46 -4.53
CA LYS A 44 -1.49 -0.38 -3.32
C LYS A 44 -0.99 -1.77 -3.68
N VAL A 45 -0.02 -2.28 -2.93
CA VAL A 45 0.40 -3.67 -3.08
C VAL A 45 -0.62 -4.54 -2.35
N GLU A 46 -1.32 -5.40 -3.08
CA GLU A 46 -2.13 -6.44 -2.47
C GLU A 46 -1.20 -7.60 -2.09
N GLU A 47 -1.02 -7.82 -0.78
CA GLU A 47 -0.42 -9.07 -0.33
C GLU A 47 -1.34 -10.21 -0.79
N MET A 48 -0.86 -11.01 -1.76
CA MET A 48 -1.41 -12.33 -1.95
C MET A 48 -1.21 -13.06 -0.63
N VAL A 49 -2.30 -13.27 0.12
CA VAL A 49 -2.29 -14.18 1.25
C VAL A 49 -1.91 -15.55 0.69
N GLU A 50 -0.63 -15.90 0.74
CA GLU A 50 -0.23 -17.30 0.69
C GLU A 50 -0.96 -17.95 1.87
N ASN A 51 -2.05 -18.67 1.57
CA ASN A 51 -2.57 -19.69 2.45
C ASN A 51 -1.43 -20.68 2.67
N LYS A 52 -0.58 -20.41 3.67
CA LYS A 52 0.15 -21.45 4.36
C LYS A 52 -0.90 -22.27 5.10
N GLU A 53 -1.55 -23.16 4.35
CA GLU A 53 -2.04 -24.40 4.90
C GLU A 53 -0.81 -25.18 5.39
N ASP A 54 -0.25 -24.75 6.52
CA ASP A 54 0.62 -25.57 7.34
C ASP A 54 -0.25 -26.76 7.78
N GLY A 55 -0.21 -27.81 6.96
CA GLY A 55 -0.74 -29.11 7.27
C GLY A 55 -0.10 -29.61 8.55
N LEU A 56 -0.78 -29.34 9.68
CA LEU A 56 -0.49 -29.93 10.98
C LEU A 56 -0.77 -31.43 10.90
N ILE A 57 0.18 -32.18 10.34
CA ILE A 57 0.22 -33.64 10.46
C ILE A 57 0.64 -33.94 11.90
N PHE A 58 -0.34 -34.16 12.78
CA PHE A 58 -0.07 -34.78 14.06
C PHE A 58 0.30 -36.25 13.83
N LYS A 59 1.59 -36.59 14.00
CA LYS A 59 2.00 -37.99 14.16
C LYS A 59 1.60 -38.45 15.56
N ALA A 60 0.70 -39.42 15.64
CA ALA A 60 0.49 -40.19 16.86
C ALA A 60 1.68 -41.13 17.09
N GLY A 61 2.23 -41.08 18.30
CA GLY A 61 3.23 -41.99 18.83
C GLY A 61 3.01 -42.13 20.33
#